data_AF-A0A537NH67-F1
#
_entry.id   AF-A0A537NH67-F1
#
_cell.length_a   1.000
_cell.length_b   1.000
_cell.length_c   1.000
_cell.angle_alpha   90.00
_cell.angle_beta   90.00
_cell.angle_gamma   90.00
#
_symmetry.space_group_name_H-M   'P 1'
#
loop_
_entity.id
_entity.type
_entity.pdbx_description
1 polymer ?
#
loop_
_entity_poly.entity_id
_entity_poly.type
_entity_poly.pdbx_seq_one_letter_code
_entity_poly.pdbx_strand_id
1 'polypeptide(L)'
;MTPDSFKRTTGEAAPPSELSPALQALWWAAKGDWNRAHVLVQDDPSREGAWVHAYLHRVEGDLGNAGYWYRTAGRPEASDPLEVEWGAIAAALLPATTSTRTGRGAE
;
A
#
# COMPACT_ATOMS: atom_id res chain seq x y z
N MET A 1 -1.21 -6.12 11.35
CA MET A 1 0.21 -6.06 10.93
C MET A 1 0.63 -4.59 10.88
N THR A 2 1.83 -4.21 11.34
CA THR A 2 2.31 -2.81 11.25
C THR A 2 3.09 -2.57 9.96
N PRO A 3 3.21 -1.32 9.47
CA PRO A 3 4.05 -0.99 8.29
C PRO A 3 5.49 -1.50 8.42
N ASP A 4 6.14 -1.36 9.57
CA ASP A 4 7.50 -1.88 9.77
C ASP A 4 7.56 -3.40 9.64
N SER A 5 6.58 -4.09 10.23
CA SER A 5 6.51 -5.56 10.15
C SER A 5 6.23 -6.04 8.74
N PHE A 6 5.39 -5.30 8.01
CA PHE A 6 5.13 -5.52 6.61
C PHE A 6 6.39 -5.28 5.76
N LYS A 7 7.10 -4.17 5.99
CA LYS A 7 8.33 -3.84 5.27
C LYS A 7 9.41 -4.89 5.49
N ARG A 8 9.54 -5.48 6.67
CA ARG A 8 10.48 -6.59 6.91
C ARG A 8 10.22 -7.81 6.03
N THR A 9 8.97 -8.07 5.65
CA THR A 9 8.66 -9.19 4.74
C THR A 9 9.21 -9.01 3.33
N THR A 10 9.68 -7.81 2.95
CA THR A 10 10.30 -7.60 1.63
C THR A 10 11.63 -8.33 1.46
N GLY A 11 12.18 -8.92 2.53
CA GLY A 11 13.27 -9.89 2.44
C GLY A 11 12.89 -11.20 1.74
N GLU A 12 11.59 -11.53 1.68
CA GLU A 12 11.10 -12.76 1.07
C GLU A 12 11.04 -12.68 -0.47
N ALA A 13 10.86 -13.82 -1.13
CA ALA A 13 10.81 -13.89 -2.60
C ALA A 13 9.52 -13.30 -3.21
N ALA A 14 8.41 -13.29 -2.46
CA ALA A 14 7.12 -12.79 -2.92
C ALA A 14 6.29 -12.27 -1.73
N PRO A 15 5.33 -11.34 -1.95
CA PRO A 15 4.40 -10.93 -0.91
C PRO A 15 3.44 -12.09 -0.56
N PRO A 16 2.86 -12.10 0.65
CA PRO A 16 1.77 -13.03 0.98
C PRO A 16 0.61 -12.90 -0.01
N SER A 17 0.12 -14.04 -0.52
CA SER A 17 -0.93 -14.12 -1.54
C SER A 17 -2.29 -13.60 -1.08
N GLU A 18 -2.50 -13.50 0.22
CA GLU A 18 -3.74 -13.12 0.89
C GLU A 18 -3.90 -11.59 0.95
N LEU A 19 -2.85 -10.85 0.61
CA LEU A 19 -2.89 -9.39 0.55
C LEU A 19 -3.64 -8.93 -0.70
N SER A 20 -4.29 -7.77 -0.60
CA SER A 20 -4.90 -7.11 -1.76
C SER A 20 -3.85 -6.79 -2.83
N PRO A 21 -4.25 -6.67 -4.12
CA PRO A 21 -3.33 -6.27 -5.18
C PRO A 21 -2.58 -4.97 -4.86
N ALA A 22 -3.27 -3.97 -4.30
CA ALA A 22 -2.66 -2.73 -3.81
C ALA A 22 -1.54 -2.96 -2.78
N LEU A 23 -1.74 -3.81 -1.77
CA LEU A 23 -0.70 -4.11 -0.78
C LEU A 23 0.46 -4.91 -1.41
N GLN A 24 0.17 -5.87 -2.29
CA GLN A 24 1.21 -6.60 -3.01
C GLN A 24 2.06 -5.64 -3.88
N ALA A 25 1.44 -4.69 -4.56
CA ALA A 25 2.14 -3.68 -5.34
C ALA A 25 3.03 -2.79 -4.46
N LEU A 26 2.50 -2.32 -3.33
CA LEU A 26 3.25 -1.51 -2.38
C LEU A 26 4.46 -2.26 -1.79
N TRP A 27 4.34 -3.59 -1.63
CA TRP A 27 5.43 -4.47 -1.23
C TRP A 27 6.53 -4.56 -2.31
N TRP A 28 6.16 -4.74 -3.58
CA TRP A 28 7.14 -4.75 -4.69
C TRP A 28 7.80 -3.38 -4.86
N ALA A 29 7.05 -2.30 -4.63
CA ALA A 29 7.58 -0.95 -4.64
C ALA A 29 8.69 -0.77 -3.59
N ALA A 30 8.51 -1.30 -2.38
CA ALA A 30 9.51 -1.28 -1.32
C ALA A 30 10.76 -2.13 -1.64
N LYS A 31 10.66 -3.14 -2.51
CA LYS A 31 11.81 -3.89 -3.04
C LYS A 31 12.55 -3.18 -4.18
N GLY A 32 12.00 -2.07 -4.67
CA GLY A 32 12.53 -1.38 -5.84
C GLY A 32 12.03 -1.93 -7.18
N ASP A 33 11.08 -2.87 -7.18
CA ASP A 33 10.50 -3.43 -8.42
C ASP A 33 9.18 -2.73 -8.76
N TRP A 34 9.32 -1.49 -9.24
CA TRP A 34 8.18 -0.61 -9.53
C TRP A 34 7.38 -1.08 -10.75
N ASN A 35 8.04 -1.74 -11.71
CA ASN A 35 7.38 -2.35 -12.86
C ASN A 35 6.39 -3.42 -12.42
N ARG A 36 6.82 -4.33 -11.53
CA ARG A 36 5.92 -5.36 -11.00
C ARG A 36 4.81 -4.78 -10.14
N ALA A 37 5.10 -3.70 -9.40
CA ALA A 37 4.09 -2.98 -8.65
C ALA A 37 2.99 -2.41 -9.57
N HIS A 38 3.38 -1.74 -10.66
CA HIS A 38 2.44 -1.17 -11.64
C HIS A 38 1.53 -2.22 -12.26
N VAL A 39 2.08 -3.37 -12.67
CA VAL A 39 1.27 -4.47 -13.24
C VAL A 39 0.14 -4.90 -12.30
N LEU A 40 0.40 -4.93 -10.98
CA LEU A 40 -0.59 -5.35 -9.99
C LEU A 40 -1.71 -4.33 -9.77
N VAL A 41 -1.41 -3.02 -9.84
CA VAL A 41 -2.42 -1.96 -9.64
C VAL A 41 -3.07 -1.47 -10.92
N GLN A 42 -2.51 -1.79 -12.07
CA GLN A 42 -3.10 -1.46 -13.36
C GLN A 42 -4.47 -2.13 -13.56
N ASP A 43 -4.60 -3.38 -13.11
CA ASP A 43 -5.85 -4.15 -13.19
C ASP A 43 -6.72 -4.03 -11.92
N ASP A 44 -6.31 -3.23 -10.94
CA ASP A 44 -7.05 -3.00 -9.70
C ASP A 44 -7.91 -1.72 -9.81
N PRO A 45 -9.24 -1.82 -10.03
CA PRO A 45 -10.11 -0.66 -10.18
C PRO A 45 -10.45 0.01 -8.84
N SER A 46 -9.89 -0.47 -7.72
CA SER A 46 -10.19 0.06 -6.38
C SER A 46 -9.53 1.42 -6.14
N ARG A 47 -10.04 2.12 -5.12
CA ARG A 47 -9.44 3.40 -4.70
C ARG A 47 -8.10 3.18 -4.03
N GLU A 48 -7.91 2.02 -3.40
CA GLU A 48 -6.67 1.56 -2.81
C GLU A 48 -5.61 1.33 -3.89
N GLY A 49 -5.97 0.63 -4.97
CA GLY A 49 -5.12 0.44 -6.15
C GLY A 49 -4.71 1.77 -6.78
N ALA A 50 -5.67 2.66 -7.02
CA ALA A 50 -5.41 4.01 -7.51
C ALA A 50 -4.47 4.81 -6.58
N TRP A 51 -4.59 4.67 -5.26
CA TRP A 51 -3.72 5.38 -4.33
C TRP A 51 -2.26 4.88 -4.40
N VAL A 52 -2.07 3.55 -4.48
CA VAL A 52 -0.74 2.97 -4.67
C VAL A 52 -0.17 3.35 -6.05
N HIS A 53 -0.99 3.42 -7.09
CA HIS A 53 -0.58 3.89 -8.42
C HIS A 53 -0.08 5.34 -8.38
N ALA A 54 -0.77 6.21 -7.63
CA ALA A 54 -0.33 7.59 -7.41
C ALA A 54 1.06 7.66 -6.77
N TYR A 55 1.29 6.85 -5.73
CA TYR A 55 2.60 6.73 -5.09
C TYR A 55 3.69 6.25 -6.05
N LEU A 56 3.42 5.25 -6.89
CA LEU A 56 4.40 4.75 -7.87
C LEU A 56 4.85 5.85 -8.84
N HIS A 57 3.93 6.68 -9.34
CA HIS A 57 4.31 7.80 -10.19
C HIS A 57 5.05 8.92 -9.44
N ARG A 58 4.82 9.11 -8.14
CA ARG A 58 5.69 9.99 -7.33
C ARG A 58 7.11 9.45 -7.24
N VAL A 59 7.28 8.14 -7.11
CA VAL A 59 8.61 7.50 -7.10
C VAL A 59 9.33 7.71 -8.45
N GLU A 60 8.60 7.68 -9.56
CA GLU A 60 9.12 7.94 -10.91
C GLU A 60 9.38 9.43 -11.21
N GLY A 61 8.84 10.34 -10.40
CA GLY A 61 8.87 11.78 -10.65
C GLY A 61 7.82 12.28 -11.65
N ASP A 62 6.86 11.43 -12.05
CA ASP A 62 5.74 11.80 -12.90
C ASP A 62 4.58 12.37 -12.05
N LEU A 63 4.76 13.60 -11.59
CA LEU A 63 3.80 14.26 -10.70
C LEU A 63 2.44 14.51 -11.38
N GLY A 64 2.43 14.67 -12.71
CA GLY A 64 1.19 14.88 -13.46
C GLY A 64 0.28 13.64 -13.41
N ASN A 65 0.84 12.45 -13.67
CA ASN A 65 0.11 11.20 -13.55
C ASN A 65 -0.17 10.84 -12.08
N ALA A 66 0.76 11.12 -11.16
CA ALA A 66 0.50 10.94 -9.73
C ALA A 66 -0.77 11.70 -9.32
N GLY A 67 -0.91 12.98 -9.72
CA GLY A 67 -2.09 13.79 -9.45
C GLY A 67 -3.38 13.21 -10.03
N TYR A 68 -3.34 12.64 -11.24
CA TYR A 68 -4.50 11.92 -11.80
C TYR A 68 -4.95 10.77 -10.90
N TRP A 69 -4.01 9.93 -10.46
CA TRP A 69 -4.32 8.78 -9.64
C TRP A 69 -4.74 9.14 -8.20
N TYR A 70 -4.19 10.22 -7.61
CA TYR A 70 -4.70 10.74 -6.34
C TYR A 70 -6.16 11.16 -6.44
N ARG A 71 -6.54 11.86 -7.53
CA ARG A 71 -7.94 12.23 -7.78
C ARG A 71 -8.83 11.00 -7.95
N THR A 72 -8.37 9.98 -8.68
CA THR A 72 -9.08 8.69 -8.84
C THR A 72 -9.26 7.97 -7.50
N ALA A 73 -8.22 7.98 -6.65
CA ALA A 73 -8.29 7.47 -5.28
C ALA A 73 -9.15 8.35 -4.35
N GLY A 74 -9.51 9.56 -4.80
CA GLY A 74 -10.13 10.64 -4.04
C GLY A 74 -9.38 10.94 -2.74
N ARG A 75 -8.05 11.07 -2.86
CA ARG A 75 -7.12 11.48 -1.80
C ARG A 75 -6.44 12.79 -2.21
N PRO A 76 -6.05 13.65 -1.26
CA PRO A 76 -5.16 14.76 -1.56
C PRO A 76 -3.79 14.22 -2.00
N GLU A 77 -3.10 14.98 -2.85
CA GLU A 77 -1.73 14.67 -3.24
C GLU A 77 -0.82 14.72 -2.00
N ALA A 78 0.02 13.70 -1.83
CA ALA A 78 0.97 13.68 -0.73
C ALA A 78 2.12 14.66 -1.01
N SER A 79 2.54 15.38 0.04
CA SER A 79 3.71 16.27 -0.01
C SER A 79 4.87 15.75 0.84
N ASP A 80 4.62 14.73 1.65
CA ASP A 80 5.63 14.09 2.49
C ASP A 80 6.70 13.35 1.67
N PRO A 81 7.87 13.07 2.26
CA PRO A 81 8.87 12.19 1.66
C PRO A 81 8.28 10.83 1.29
N LEU A 82 8.76 10.23 0.20
CA LEU A 82 8.25 8.96 -0.33
C LEU A 82 8.17 7.84 0.73
N GLU A 83 9.18 7.74 1.59
CA GLU A 83 9.21 6.76 2.67
C GLU A 83 8.07 6.95 3.70
N VAL A 84 7.76 8.21 4.03
CA VAL A 84 6.68 8.55 4.97
C VAL A 84 5.33 8.24 4.34
N GLU A 85 5.16 8.61 3.07
CA GLU A 85 3.94 8.29 2.33
C GLU A 85 3.73 6.77 2.22
N TRP A 86 4.77 6.02 1.85
CA TRP A 86 4.70 4.56 1.77
C TRP A 86 4.18 3.95 3.08
N GLY A 87 4.72 4.41 4.21
CA GLY A 87 4.29 3.98 5.54
C GLY A 87 2.83 4.33 5.85
N ALA A 88 2.38 5.52 5.45
CA ALA A 88 0.99 5.95 5.62
C ALA A 88 0.01 5.12 4.79
N ILE A 89 0.35 4.81 3.54
CA ILE A 89 -0.46 3.93 2.69
C ILE A 89 -0.51 2.53 3.30
N ALA A 90 0.65 1.95 3.66
CA ALA A 90 0.70 0.63 4.27
C ALA A 90 -0.14 0.56 5.56
N ALA A 91 -0.05 1.57 6.42
CA ALA A 91 -0.82 1.63 7.66
C ALA A 91 -2.33 1.67 7.41
N ALA A 92 -2.76 2.41 6.39
CA ALA A 92 -4.17 2.55 6.06
C ALA A 92 -4.76 1.29 5.40
N LEU A 93 -3.96 0.53 4.65
CA LEU A 93 -4.42 -0.63 3.90
C LEU A 93 -4.29 -1.95 4.67
N LEU A 94 -3.34 -2.05 5.61
CA LEU A 94 -3.17 -3.26 6.41
C LEU A 94 -4.37 -3.46 7.36
N PRO A 95 -4.87 -4.70 7.52
CA PRO A 95 -5.95 -4.97 8.43
C PRO A 95 -5.53 -4.61 9.86
N ALA A 96 -6.43 -3.91 10.57
CA ALA A 96 -6.29 -3.69 12.00
C ALA A 96 -6.13 -5.05 12.69
N THR A 97 -5.10 -5.19 13.51
CA THR A 97 -4.86 -6.43 14.26
C THR A 97 -6.03 -6.58 15.23
N THR A 98 -7.03 -7.40 14.88
CA THR A 98 -8.13 -7.73 15.80
C THR A 98 -7.53 -8.54 16.94
N SER A 99 -7.16 -7.86 18.01
CA SER A 99 -6.92 -8.53 19.29
C SER A 99 -8.30 -8.99 19.75
N THR A 100 -8.63 -10.26 19.49
CA THR A 100 -9.86 -10.89 19.99
C THR A 100 -9.84 -10.80 21.51
N ARG A 101 -10.50 -9.79 22.07
CA ARG A 101 -10.84 -9.77 23.49
C ARG A 101 -11.99 -10.75 23.66
N THR A 102 -11.66 -12.02 23.87
CA THR A 102 -12.60 -13.00 24.42
C THR A 102 -12.97 -12.53 25.82
N GLY A 103 -14.07 -11.81 25.91
CA GLY A 103 -14.72 -11.42 27.15
C GLY A 103 -16.16 -11.91 27.14
N ARG A 104 -16.39 -13.05 27.78
CA ARG A 104 -17.66 -13.50 28.40
C ARG A 104 -17.39 -14.88 29.00
N GLY A 105 -17.66 -15.20 30.26
CA GLY A 105 -18.25 -14.51 31.40
C GLY A 105 -18.41 -15.58 32.48
N ALA A 106 -17.92 -15.33 33.68
CA ALA A 106 -18.55 -15.92 34.86
C ALA A 106 -19.95 -15.30 34.93
N GLU A 107 -21.00 -16.13 35.02
CA GLU A 107 -22.01 -16.19 36.11
C GLU A 107 -22.81 -17.50 35.93
#